data_AF-A0A937IYW9-F1
#
_entry.id   AF-A0A937IYW9-F1
#
_cell.length_a   1.000
_cell.length_b   1.000
_cell.length_c   1.000
_cell.angle_alpha   90.00
_cell.angle_beta   90.00
_cell.angle_gamma   90.00
#
_symmetry.space_group_name_H-M   'P 1'
#
loop_
_entity.id
_entity.type
_entity.pdbx_description
1 polymer ?
#
loop_
_entity_poly.entity_id
_entity_poly.type
_entity_poly.pdbx_seq_one_letter_code
_entity_poly.pdbx_strand_id
1 'polypeptide(L)'
;MKNITFAVLLALSSSSAFADYLMDKYDLDSDKTVTVTELEQAGCSVKTSLFNTADKNKDGALSKKEMRRAKHYLVTRKRCPGKTSA
;
A
#
# COMPACT_ATOMS: atom_id res chain seq x y z
N MET A 1 -43.39 -21.82 -21.95
CA MET A 1 -42.19 -22.39 -22.59
C MET A 1 -40.98 -21.64 -22.04
N LYS A 2 -40.00 -22.37 -21.50
CA LYS A 2 -38.90 -21.86 -20.66
C LYS A 2 -37.68 -21.59 -21.53
N ASN A 3 -37.50 -20.34 -21.92
CA ASN A 3 -36.37 -19.86 -22.71
C ASN A 3 -35.20 -19.48 -21.79
N ILE A 4 -34.36 -20.48 -21.54
CA ILE A 4 -33.06 -20.38 -20.91
C ILE A 4 -32.11 -19.69 -21.89
N THR A 5 -31.76 -18.43 -21.64
CA THR A 5 -30.55 -17.79 -22.20
C THR A 5 -29.96 -16.78 -21.21
N PHE A 6 -29.57 -17.26 -20.03
CA PHE A 6 -28.72 -16.52 -19.10
C PHE A 6 -27.30 -17.09 -19.17
N ALA A 7 -26.45 -16.63 -20.10
CA ALA A 7 -25.04 -17.03 -20.09
C ALA A 7 -24.13 -16.14 -20.95
N VAL A 8 -24.26 -14.80 -20.89
CA VAL A 8 -23.17 -13.91 -21.34
C VAL A 8 -23.07 -12.72 -20.38
N LEU A 9 -22.64 -12.98 -19.16
CA LEU A 9 -21.96 -11.96 -18.35
C LEU A 9 -20.48 -12.34 -18.36
N LEU A 10 -19.85 -12.04 -19.51
CA LEU A 10 -18.41 -12.06 -19.68
C LEU A 10 -17.84 -11.17 -18.57
N ALA A 11 -17.18 -11.78 -17.59
CA ALA A 11 -16.42 -11.09 -16.57
C ALA A 11 -15.30 -10.31 -17.25
N LEU A 12 -15.53 -9.05 -17.61
CA LEU A 12 -14.47 -8.14 -18.02
C LEU A 12 -13.65 -7.81 -16.77
N SER A 13 -12.68 -8.69 -16.51
CA SER A 13 -11.29 -8.34 -16.21
C SER A 13 -11.14 -7.02 -15.45
N SER A 14 -11.07 -7.16 -14.12
CA SER A 14 -10.66 -6.14 -13.17
C SER A 14 -9.21 -5.70 -13.44
N SER A 15 -9.02 -4.86 -14.46
CA SER A 15 -7.74 -4.26 -14.79
C SER A 15 -7.58 -2.92 -14.10
N SER A 16 -6.97 -2.92 -12.92
CA SER A 16 -6.10 -1.81 -12.51
C SER A 16 -5.10 -2.26 -11.45
N ALA A 17 -4.33 -3.31 -11.74
CA ALA A 17 -3.12 -3.62 -11.00
C ALA A 17 -1.97 -2.70 -11.46
N PHE A 18 -2.17 -1.39 -11.34
CA PHE A 18 -1.03 -0.48 -11.20
C PHE A 18 -0.51 -0.75 -9.80
N ALA A 19 0.32 -1.78 -9.61
CA ALA A 19 0.99 -2.02 -8.36
C ALA A 19 1.73 -0.72 -7.99
N ASP A 20 1.35 -0.08 -6.88
CA ASP A 20 2.16 1.03 -6.39
C ASP A 20 3.40 0.35 -5.82
N TYR A 21 4.54 0.51 -6.48
CA TYR A 21 5.85 0.04 -6.01
C TYR A 21 6.13 0.39 -4.54
N LEU A 22 5.45 1.40 -3.99
CA LEU A 22 5.47 1.70 -2.56
C LEU A 22 4.84 0.61 -1.69
N MET A 23 3.68 0.07 -2.04
CA MET A 23 3.07 -1.01 -1.27
C MET A 23 3.95 -2.25 -1.39
N ASP A 24 4.32 -2.66 -2.60
CA ASP A 24 5.16 -3.86 -2.82
C ASP A 24 6.50 -3.84 -2.05
N LYS A 25 6.97 -2.65 -1.66
CA LYS A 25 8.21 -2.47 -0.91
C LYS A 25 8.03 -2.55 0.61
N TYR A 26 6.86 -2.16 1.12
CA TYR A 26 6.64 -1.91 2.55
C TYR A 26 5.50 -2.73 3.15
N ASP A 27 4.57 -3.23 2.35
CA ASP A 27 3.51 -4.18 2.72
C ASP A 27 4.14 -5.58 2.75
N LEU A 28 4.56 -6.01 3.94
CA LEU A 28 5.35 -7.23 4.12
C LEU A 28 4.46 -8.46 4.30
N ASP A 29 3.22 -8.27 4.78
CA ASP A 29 2.24 -9.34 4.96
C ASP A 29 1.18 -9.43 3.83
N SER A 30 1.24 -8.51 2.86
CA SER A 30 0.36 -8.44 1.69
C SER A 30 -1.11 -8.17 2.02
N ASP A 31 -1.39 -7.46 3.11
CA ASP A 31 -2.74 -7.09 3.54
C ASP A 31 -3.29 -5.84 2.84
N LYS A 32 -2.50 -5.21 1.95
CA LYS A 32 -2.79 -3.98 1.18
C LYS A 32 -2.75 -2.71 2.01
N THR A 33 -2.23 -2.78 3.23
CA THR A 33 -1.95 -1.65 4.08
C THR A 33 -0.48 -1.65 4.48
N VAL A 34 -0.02 -0.58 5.12
CA VAL A 34 1.36 -0.49 5.63
C VAL A 34 1.32 0.08 7.03
N THR A 35 1.77 -0.71 7.99
CA THR A 35 1.87 -0.34 9.41
C THR A 35 3.21 0.31 9.73
N VAL A 36 3.31 0.94 10.91
CA VAL A 36 4.59 1.46 11.43
C VAL A 36 5.61 0.32 11.54
N THR A 37 5.17 -0.83 12.05
CA THR A 37 6.01 -2.01 12.27
C THR A 37 6.65 -2.48 10.97
N GLU A 38 5.91 -2.54 9.87
CA GLU A 38 6.45 -2.98 8.58
C GLU A 38 7.44 -1.96 7.99
N LEU A 39 7.20 -0.66 8.20
CA LEU A 39 8.18 0.37 7.83
C LEU A 39 9.48 0.19 8.63
N GLU A 40 9.40 -0.07 9.92
CA GLU A 40 10.56 -0.33 10.79
C GLU A 40 11.30 -1.62 10.37
N GLN A 41 10.56 -2.70 10.06
CA GLN A 41 11.11 -3.95 9.53
C GLN A 41 11.80 -3.77 8.18
N ALA A 42 11.29 -2.85 7.35
CA ALA A 42 11.93 -2.44 6.10
C ALA A 42 13.17 -1.54 6.32
N GLY A 43 13.56 -1.29 7.57
CA GLY A 43 14.73 -0.48 7.95
C GLY A 43 14.46 1.03 7.93
N CYS A 44 13.19 1.45 7.93
CA CYS A 44 12.84 2.87 7.99
C CYS A 44 12.83 3.39 9.43
N SER A 45 13.45 4.54 9.67
CA SER A 45 13.24 5.33 10.88
C SER A 45 12.06 6.28 10.67
N VAL A 46 10.88 5.86 11.13
CA VAL A 46 9.62 6.61 11.01
C VAL A 46 9.29 7.27 12.35
N LYS A 47 9.00 8.58 12.33
CA LYS A 47 8.46 9.27 13.51
C LYS A 47 6.96 9.03 13.57
N THR A 48 6.44 8.67 14.75
CA THR A 48 5.00 8.47 15.00
C THR A 48 4.16 9.68 14.57
N SER A 49 4.66 10.91 14.77
CA SER A 49 3.95 12.12 14.33
C SER A 49 3.77 12.21 12.82
N LEU A 50 4.74 11.74 12.03
CA LEU A 50 4.66 11.71 10.57
C LEU A 50 3.73 10.60 10.10
N PHE A 51 3.74 9.45 10.77
CA PHE A 51 2.82 8.35 10.49
C PHE A 51 1.38 8.80 10.75
N ASN A 52 1.09 9.35 11.93
CA ASN A 52 -0.23 9.88 12.28
C ASN A 52 -0.69 11.03 11.35
N THR A 53 0.24 11.73 10.71
CA THR A 53 -0.09 12.75 9.70
C THR A 53 -0.47 12.11 8.35
N ALA A 54 0.13 10.97 8.04
CA ALA A 54 -0.13 10.18 6.85
C ALA A 54 -1.44 9.38 6.95
N ASP A 55 -1.72 8.80 8.12
CA ASP A 55 -2.94 8.07 8.47
C ASP A 55 -4.10 9.06 8.66
N LYS A 56 -4.87 9.29 7.60
CA LYS A 56 -5.93 10.32 7.59
C LYS A 56 -7.22 9.80 8.23
N ASN A 57 -7.51 8.52 8.06
CA ASN A 57 -8.69 7.87 8.63
C ASN A 57 -8.45 7.35 10.06
N LYS A 58 -7.20 7.38 10.56
CA LYS A 58 -6.80 6.99 11.92
C LYS A 58 -7.11 5.54 12.23
N ASP A 59 -6.91 4.66 11.24
CA ASP A 59 -7.13 3.22 11.40
C ASP A 59 -5.87 2.47 11.87
N GLY A 60 -4.75 3.18 12.02
CA GLY A 60 -3.48 2.60 12.49
C GLY A 60 -2.63 2.01 11.36
N ALA A 61 -3.08 2.09 10.11
CA ALA A 61 -2.36 1.63 8.94
C ALA A 61 -2.39 2.70 7.83
N LEU A 62 -1.54 2.55 6.83
CA LEU A 62 -1.55 3.43 5.67
C LEU A 62 -2.07 2.69 4.46
N SER A 63 -3.22 3.14 3.95
CA SER A 63 -3.70 2.67 2.66
C SER A 63 -2.75 3.08 1.54
N LYS A 64 -2.89 2.43 0.38
CA LYS A 64 -2.17 2.79 -0.86
C LYS A 64 -2.24 4.29 -1.16
N LYS A 65 -3.41 4.89 -0.97
CA LYS A 65 -3.64 6.32 -1.26
C LYS A 65 -2.89 7.23 -0.29
N GLU A 66 -2.81 6.84 0.98
CA GLU A 66 -2.09 7.57 2.02
C GLU A 66 -0.60 7.44 1.85
N MET A 67 -0.10 6.22 1.59
CA MET A 67 1.31 5.98 1.27
C MET A 67 1.80 6.84 0.10
N ARG A 68 1.01 6.93 -0.99
CA ARG A 68 1.36 7.78 -2.14
C ARG A 68 1.50 9.25 -1.78
N ARG A 69 0.59 9.78 -0.96
CA ARG A 69 0.63 11.17 -0.51
C ARG A 69 1.77 11.40 0.47
N ALA A 70 2.04 10.42 1.31
CA ALA A 70 3.02 10.50 2.37
C ALA A 70 4.47 10.26 1.91
N LYS A 71 4.66 9.68 0.72
CA LYS A 71 5.96 9.29 0.15
C LYS A 71 7.08 10.31 0.37
N HIS A 72 6.80 11.59 0.15
CA HIS A 72 7.81 12.65 0.16
C HIS A 72 8.28 13.07 1.56
N TYR A 73 7.57 12.72 2.62
CA TYR A 73 7.95 13.05 4.00
C TYR A 73 8.10 11.81 4.90
N LEU A 74 7.36 10.74 4.63
CA LEU A 74 7.37 9.53 5.43
C LEU A 74 8.53 8.60 4.99
N VAL A 75 8.57 8.20 3.73
CA VAL A 75 9.52 7.21 3.19
C VAL A 75 10.65 7.83 2.35
N THR A 76 11.22 8.92 2.86
CA THR A 76 12.37 9.59 2.22
C THR A 76 13.64 8.74 2.27
N ARG A 77 14.57 8.91 1.31
CA ARG A 77 15.88 8.23 1.32
C ARG A 77 16.67 8.33 2.64
N LYS A 78 16.54 9.46 3.35
CA LYS A 78 17.20 9.69 4.64
C LYS A 78 16.59 8.85 5.78
N ARG A 79 15.29 8.59 5.71
CA ARG A 79 14.53 7.84 6.73
C ARG A 79 14.47 6.36 6.41
N CYS A 80 14.32 6.02 5.14
CA CYS A 80 14.29 4.68 4.60
C CYS A 80 15.50 4.51 3.67
N PRO A 81 16.68 4.12 4.19
CA PRO A 81 17.74 3.65 3.32
C PRO A 81 17.15 2.49 2.49
N GLY A 82 17.09 2.67 1.16
CA GLY A 82 16.73 1.54 0.30
C GLY A 82 17.71 0.41 0.55
N LYS A 83 17.28 -0.85 0.47
CA LYS A 83 18.18 -2.01 0.57
C LYS A 83 19.39 -1.73 -0.33
N THR A 84 20.52 -1.35 0.26
CA THR A 84 21.80 -1.38 -0.41
C THR A 84 22.05 -2.86 -0.57
N SER A 85 21.83 -3.38 -1.77
CA SER A 85 22.26 -4.73 -2.13
C SER A 85 23.73 -4.83 -1.74
N ALA A 86 24.01 -5.58 -0.68
CA ALA A 86 25.34 -6.02 -0.30
C ALA A 86 25.70 -7.23 -1.16
#